data_AF-A0A7G8HJQ1-F1
#
_entry.id   AF-A0A7G8HJQ1-F1
#
_cell.length_a   1.000
_cell.length_b   1.000
_cell.length_c   1.000
_cell.angle_alpha   90.00
_cell.angle_beta   90.00
_cell.angle_gamma   90.00
#
_symmetry.space_group_name_H-M   'P 1'
#
loop_
_entity.id
_entity.type
_entity.pdbx_description
1 polymer ?
#
loop_
_entity_poly.entity_id
_entity_poly.type
_entity_poly.pdbx_seq_one_letter_code
_entity_poly.pdbx_strand_id
1 'polypeptide(L)'
;MHQPVVSLGPADDGANELIVFVMVELHGWEAFLRVRETLMLALEELLERVDLSEILVGVAYSTTSEQLQRIPELLRSVVAEDPQLNYEACRLVRISAFSYDHELEISSTHDLHDDFEDSMHRLNRRILAILAANGIEIPFPTQTLELHSTDSTP
;
A
#
# COMPACT_ATOMS: atom_id res chain seq x y z
N MET A 1 -9.79 -30.47 -13.22
CA MET A 1 -9.01 -29.21 -13.24
C MET A 1 -7.55 -29.57 -13.28
N HIS A 2 -6.82 -29.15 -14.31
CA HIS A 2 -5.36 -29.12 -14.21
C HIS A 2 -4.97 -27.95 -13.29
N GLN A 3 -3.90 -28.12 -12.53
CA GLN A 3 -3.40 -27.08 -11.63
C GLN A 3 -3.05 -25.83 -12.47
N PRO A 4 -3.46 -24.61 -12.06
CA PRO A 4 -3.10 -23.40 -12.79
C PRO A 4 -1.58 -23.28 -12.84
N VAL A 5 -1.04 -22.98 -14.03
CA VAL A 5 0.39 -22.72 -14.20
C VAL A 5 0.58 -21.22 -14.09
N VAL A 6 1.29 -20.81 -13.03
CA VAL A 6 1.63 -19.42 -12.77
C VAL A 6 3.13 -19.26 -13.05
N SER A 7 3.48 -18.31 -13.91
CA SER A 7 4.87 -17.92 -14.15
C SER A 7 5.04 -16.45 -13.84
N LEU A 8 6.07 -16.13 -13.04
CA LEU A 8 6.53 -14.78 -12.78
C LEU A 8 7.81 -14.53 -13.59
N GLY A 9 7.84 -13.46 -14.35
CA GLY A 9 9.01 -13.06 -15.14
C GLY A 9 9.20 -11.54 -15.14
N PRO A 10 10.39 -11.03 -15.46
CA PRO A 10 10.58 -9.61 -15.69
C PRO A 10 9.88 -9.20 -17.00
N ALA A 11 9.12 -8.12 -16.96
CA ALA A 11 8.58 -7.44 -18.14
C ALA A 11 9.68 -6.64 -18.86
N ASP A 12 9.46 -6.31 -20.13
CA ASP A 12 10.41 -5.56 -20.97
C ASP A 12 10.72 -4.14 -20.44
N ASP A 13 9.87 -3.58 -19.57
CA ASP A 13 10.01 -2.26 -18.96
C ASP A 13 10.63 -2.28 -17.54
N GLY A 14 10.99 -3.47 -17.04
CA GLY A 14 11.54 -3.65 -15.70
C GLY A 14 10.50 -3.86 -14.60
N ALA A 15 9.21 -3.91 -14.94
CA ALA A 15 8.17 -4.38 -14.02
C ALA A 15 8.21 -5.92 -13.86
N ASN A 16 7.46 -6.44 -12.89
CA ASN A 16 7.21 -7.88 -12.78
C ASN A 16 5.95 -8.24 -13.57
N GLU A 17 6.05 -9.19 -14.50
CA GLU A 17 4.90 -9.74 -15.24
C GLU A 17 4.44 -11.05 -14.58
N LEU A 18 3.17 -11.10 -14.20
CA LEU A 18 2.51 -12.31 -13.72
C LEU A 18 1.67 -12.89 -14.87
N ILE A 19 2.10 -14.05 -15.39
CA ILE A 19 1.34 -14.76 -16.42
C ILE A 19 0.64 -15.96 -15.78
N VAL A 20 -0.68 -15.99 -15.88
CA VAL A 20 -1.53 -17.05 -15.32
C VAL A 20 -2.18 -17.84 -16.45
N PHE A 21 -1.80 -19.11 -16.58
CA PHE A 21 -2.42 -20.05 -17.51
C PHE A 21 -3.41 -20.96 -16.77
N VAL A 22 -4.67 -20.90 -17.19
CA VAL A 22 -5.74 -21.75 -16.66
C VAL A 22 -6.32 -22.62 -17.77
N MET A 23 -6.17 -23.93 -17.63
CA MET A 23 -6.78 -24.91 -18.54
C MET A 23 -8.13 -25.36 -17.99
N VAL A 24 -9.20 -25.01 -18.71
CA VAL A 24 -10.58 -25.30 -18.35
C VAL A 24 -11.30 -26.02 -19.47
N GLU A 25 -12.11 -27.03 -19.13
CA GLU A 25 -13.01 -27.70 -20.06
C GLU A 25 -14.40 -27.09 -19.91
N LEU A 26 -14.84 -26.32 -20.91
CA LEU A 26 -16.06 -25.52 -20.84
C LEU A 26 -16.99 -25.86 -22.00
N HIS A 27 -18.28 -25.96 -21.69
CA HIS A 27 -19.32 -26.26 -22.66
C HIS A 27 -20.12 -25.00 -22.95
N GLY A 28 -19.81 -24.38 -24.10
CA GLY A 28 -20.53 -23.22 -24.61
C GLY A 28 -19.97 -21.86 -24.17
N TRP A 29 -20.42 -20.82 -24.87
CA TRP A 29 -19.91 -19.46 -24.73
C TRP A 29 -20.20 -18.84 -23.36
N GLU A 30 -21.37 -19.11 -22.78
CA GLU A 30 -21.71 -18.57 -21.45
C GLU A 30 -20.80 -19.11 -20.34
N ALA A 31 -20.44 -20.40 -20.41
CA ALA A 31 -19.51 -21.00 -19.47
C ALA A 31 -18.11 -20.37 -19.58
N PHE A 32 -17.67 -20.10 -20.81
CA PHE A 32 -16.44 -19.34 -21.07
C PHE A 32 -16.49 -17.93 -20.50
N LEU A 33 -17.55 -17.17 -20.77
CA LEU A 33 -17.69 -15.80 -20.27
C LEU A 33 -17.67 -15.73 -18.74
N ARG A 34 -18.39 -16.63 -18.07
CA ARG A 34 -18.40 -16.70 -16.60
C ARG A 34 -17.02 -16.96 -16.02
N VAL A 35 -16.30 -17.95 -16.55
CA VAL A 35 -14.94 -18.25 -16.07
C VAL A 35 -13.98 -17.10 -16.34
N ARG A 36 -14.06 -16.48 -17.52
CA ARG A 36 -13.25 -15.31 -17.86
C ARG A 36 -13.51 -14.16 -16.88
N GLU A 37 -14.77 -13.85 -16.61
CA GLU A 37 -15.16 -12.78 -15.68
C GLU A 37 -14.66 -13.07 -14.26
N THR A 38 -14.89 -14.28 -13.73
CA THR A 38 -14.40 -14.66 -12.41
C THR A 38 -12.88 -14.60 -12.29
N LEU A 39 -12.15 -15.03 -13.34
CA LEU A 39 -10.68 -14.96 -13.33
C LEU A 39 -10.16 -13.53 -13.42
N MET A 40 -10.77 -12.67 -14.24
CA MET A 40 -10.36 -11.26 -14.32
C MET A 40 -10.57 -10.56 -12.99
N LEU A 41 -11.75 -10.72 -12.37
CA LEU A 41 -12.03 -10.13 -11.06
C LEU A 41 -11.05 -10.63 -9.99
N ALA A 42 -10.81 -11.93 -9.92
CA ALA A 42 -9.86 -12.49 -8.94
C ALA A 42 -8.42 -11.99 -9.15
N LEU A 43 -8.01 -11.75 -10.40
CA LEU A 43 -6.68 -11.19 -10.69
C LEU A 43 -6.59 -9.70 -10.32
N GLU A 44 -7.64 -8.92 -10.62
CA GLU A 44 -7.73 -7.52 -10.21
C GLU A 44 -7.66 -7.38 -8.69
N GLU A 45 -8.45 -8.18 -7.96
CA GLU A 45 -8.45 -8.21 -6.49
C GLU A 45 -7.10 -8.61 -5.88
N LEU A 46 -6.34 -9.47 -6.56
CA LEU A 46 -4.99 -9.88 -6.14
C LEU A 46 -3.96 -8.78 -6.37
N LEU A 47 -4.01 -8.10 -7.52
CA LEU A 47 -3.11 -6.99 -7.84
C LEU A 47 -3.29 -5.85 -6.84
N GLU A 48 -4.54 -5.47 -6.57
CA GLU A 48 -4.85 -4.45 -5.57
C GLU A 48 -4.37 -4.84 -4.16
N ARG A 49 -4.45 -6.13 -3.82
CA ARG A 49 -3.94 -6.63 -2.53
C ARG A 49 -2.43 -6.54 -2.42
N VAL A 50 -1.71 -6.72 -3.53
CA VAL A 50 -0.26 -6.52 -3.60
C VAL A 50 0.04 -5.03 -3.46
N ASP A 51 -0.66 -4.15 -4.18
CA ASP A 51 -0.46 -2.70 -4.10
C ASP A 51 -0.71 -2.16 -2.69
N LEU A 52 -1.68 -2.73 -1.97
CA LEU A 52 -2.01 -2.36 -0.59
C LEU A 52 -1.13 -3.05 0.47
N SER A 53 -0.25 -3.98 0.08
CA SER A 53 0.65 -4.65 1.02
C SER A 53 1.82 -3.76 1.47
N GLU A 54 2.11 -2.70 0.72
CA GLU A 54 3.13 -1.71 1.01
C GLU A 54 2.49 -0.34 1.25
N ILE A 55 2.66 0.22 2.46
CA ILE A 55 2.07 1.50 2.84
C ILE A 55 3.17 2.52 3.11
N LEU A 56 3.18 3.61 2.33
CA LEU A 56 4.05 4.75 2.58
C LEU A 56 3.45 5.70 3.61
N VAL A 57 4.13 5.81 4.75
CA VAL A 57 3.80 6.70 5.87
C VAL A 57 4.82 7.83 5.92
N GLY A 58 4.46 8.99 5.37
CA GLY A 58 5.26 10.20 5.45
C GLY A 58 5.05 10.93 6.78
N VAL A 59 6.14 11.26 7.49
CA VAL A 59 6.12 12.06 8.72
C VAL A 59 6.90 13.36 8.55
N ALA A 60 6.51 14.41 9.28
CA ALA A 60 7.09 15.74 9.14
C ALA A 60 8.54 15.81 9.63
N TYR A 61 9.30 16.78 9.11
CA TYR A 61 10.68 17.07 9.54
C TYR A 61 10.82 17.51 11.00
N SER A 62 9.73 17.97 11.61
CA SER A 62 9.67 18.26 13.05
C SER A 62 9.74 17.00 13.92
N THR A 63 9.57 15.81 13.34
CA THR A 63 9.65 14.53 14.06
C THR A 63 11.07 14.31 14.57
N THR A 64 11.21 14.07 15.87
CA THR A 64 12.52 13.88 16.50
C THR A 64 13.13 12.53 16.16
N SER A 65 14.45 12.39 16.32
CA SER A 65 15.13 11.10 16.09
C SER A 65 14.59 9.98 16.99
N GLU A 66 14.21 10.29 18.22
CA GLU A 66 13.60 9.33 19.15
C GLU A 66 12.22 8.87 18.67
N GLN A 67 11.40 9.80 18.17
CA GLN A 67 10.11 9.47 17.57
C GLN A 67 10.28 8.60 16.31
N LEU A 68 11.23 8.94 15.43
CA LEU A 68 11.53 8.15 14.22
C LEU A 68 11.93 6.71 14.56
N GLN A 69 12.72 6.50 15.61
CA GLN A 69 13.09 5.17 16.10
C GLN A 69 11.88 4.39 16.65
N ARG A 70 10.86 5.10 17.16
CA ARG A 70 9.67 4.50 17.76
C ARG A 70 8.60 4.11 16.74
N ILE A 71 8.57 4.75 15.56
CA ILE A 71 7.55 4.53 14.52
C ILE A 71 7.35 3.03 14.18
N PRO A 72 8.39 2.23 13.90
CA PRO A 72 8.20 0.83 13.55
C PRO A 72 7.44 0.03 14.64
N GLU A 73 7.69 0.33 15.92
CA GLU A 73 7.00 -0.34 17.02
C GLU A 73 5.55 0.13 17.17
N LEU A 74 5.29 1.42 16.96
CA LEU A 74 3.92 1.96 16.94
C LEU A 74 3.09 1.34 15.82
N LEU A 75 3.65 1.29 14.60
CA LEU A 75 2.97 0.69 13.46
C LEU A 75 2.74 -0.81 13.65
N ARG A 76 3.71 -1.54 14.22
CA ARG A 76 3.52 -2.94 14.59
C ARG A 76 2.35 -3.12 15.55
N SER A 77 2.22 -2.28 16.59
CA SER A 77 1.09 -2.38 17.51
C SER A 77 -0.27 -2.14 16.84
N VAL A 78 -0.31 -1.22 15.88
CA VAL A 78 -1.52 -0.87 15.13
C VAL A 78 -1.93 -1.95 14.13
N VAL A 79 -0.96 -2.62 13.51
CA VAL A 79 -1.21 -3.79 12.64
C VAL A 79 -1.75 -4.95 13.48
N ALA A 80 -1.17 -5.21 14.66
CA ALA A 80 -1.58 -6.29 15.55
C ALA A 80 -3.00 -6.16 16.14
N GLU A 81 -3.67 -5.01 15.97
CA GLU A 81 -5.09 -4.84 16.32
C GLU A 81 -6.02 -5.60 15.38
N ASP A 82 -5.58 -5.93 14.16
CA ASP A 82 -6.32 -6.77 13.23
C ASP A 82 -5.69 -8.17 13.17
N PRO A 83 -6.38 -9.24 13.60
CA PRO A 83 -5.83 -10.58 13.64
C PRO A 83 -5.59 -11.19 12.26
N GLN A 84 -6.15 -10.60 11.21
CA GLN A 84 -5.98 -11.05 9.82
C GLN A 84 -4.91 -10.26 9.07
N LEU A 85 -4.24 -9.31 9.74
CA LEU A 85 -3.06 -8.63 9.22
C LEU A 85 -1.81 -9.06 9.98
N ASN A 86 -0.71 -9.25 9.26
CA ASN A 86 0.59 -9.52 9.84
C ASN A 86 1.55 -8.39 9.49
N TYR A 87 2.32 -7.96 10.49
CA TYR A 87 3.42 -7.03 10.29
C TYR A 87 4.62 -7.78 9.74
N GLU A 88 5.16 -7.36 8.60
CA GLU A 88 6.38 -7.93 8.03
C GLU A 88 7.58 -7.05 8.39
N ALA A 89 7.55 -5.78 7.97
CA ALA A 89 8.63 -4.84 8.21
C ALA A 89 8.15 -3.39 8.22
N CYS A 90 8.97 -2.52 8.80
CA CYS A 90 8.82 -1.07 8.63
C CYS A 90 10.19 -0.43 8.62
N ARG A 91 10.48 0.37 7.58
CA ARG A 91 11.79 0.98 7.35
C ARG A 91 11.66 2.44 6.93
N LEU A 92 12.58 3.27 7.38
CA LEU A 92 12.77 4.60 6.78
C LEU A 92 13.42 4.40 5.41
N VAL A 93 12.67 4.56 4.33
CA VAL A 93 13.12 4.27 2.96
C VAL A 93 13.63 5.52 2.24
N ARG A 94 13.12 6.70 2.59
CA ARG A 94 13.46 7.94 1.89
C ARG A 94 13.38 9.17 2.78
N ILE A 95 14.32 10.08 2.58
CA ILE A 95 14.26 11.45 3.09
C ILE A 95 13.83 12.33 1.91
N SER A 96 12.55 12.67 1.87
CA SER A 96 11.90 13.39 0.78
C SER A 96 11.94 14.90 0.99
N ALA A 97 11.56 15.70 -0.02
CA ALA A 97 11.64 17.16 0.06
C ALA A 97 10.94 17.76 1.30
N PHE A 98 9.88 17.13 1.81
CA PHE A 98 9.08 17.64 2.93
C PHE A 98 8.71 16.56 3.99
N SER A 99 9.30 15.37 3.90
CA SER A 99 8.92 14.24 4.75
C SER A 99 10.05 13.25 4.98
N TYR A 100 9.98 12.54 6.11
CA TYR A 100 10.64 11.25 6.31
C TYR A 100 9.66 10.15 5.94
N ASP A 101 9.94 9.38 4.90
CA ASP A 101 9.04 8.36 4.39
C ASP A 101 9.39 7.00 4.98
N HIS A 102 8.47 6.46 5.77
CA HIS A 102 8.52 5.09 6.24
C HIS A 102 7.67 4.19 5.34
N GLU A 103 8.22 3.06 4.93
CA GLU A 103 7.49 2.00 4.24
C GLU A 103 7.10 0.95 5.26
N LEU A 104 5.81 0.62 5.33
CA LEU A 104 5.24 -0.43 6.15
C LEU A 104 4.83 -1.58 5.22
N GLU A 105 5.45 -2.74 5.41
CA GLU A 105 5.14 -3.98 4.71
C GLU A 105 4.24 -4.84 5.59
N ILE A 106 3.12 -5.30 5.04
CA ILE A 106 2.16 -6.18 5.71
C ILE A 106 1.76 -7.35 4.81
N SER A 107 1.28 -8.43 5.43
CA SER A 107 0.58 -9.51 4.74
C SER A 107 -0.82 -9.71 5.32
N SER A 108 -1.76 -10.18 4.50
CA SER A 108 -3.17 -10.34 4.88
C SER A 108 -3.63 -11.78 4.67
N THR A 109 -4.46 -12.27 5.60
CA THR A 109 -5.13 -13.58 5.54
C THR A 109 -6.65 -13.46 5.37
N HIS A 110 -7.14 -12.28 4.96
CA HIS A 110 -8.55 -12.09 4.64
C HIS A 110 -8.97 -12.91 3.40
N ASP A 111 -10.08 -13.61 3.52
CA ASP A 111 -10.63 -14.44 2.44
C ASP A 111 -11.32 -13.58 1.37
N LEU A 112 -12.15 -12.63 1.80
CA LEU A 112 -12.90 -11.73 0.92
C LEU A 112 -12.11 -10.44 0.67
N HIS A 113 -12.18 -9.94 -0.56
CA HIS A 113 -11.51 -8.70 -0.94
C HIS A 113 -12.10 -7.49 -0.19
N ASP A 114 -13.43 -7.36 -0.13
CA ASP A 114 -14.10 -6.26 0.60
C ASP A 114 -13.67 -6.18 2.09
N ASP A 115 -13.56 -7.33 2.76
CA ASP A 115 -13.12 -7.38 4.17
C ASP A 115 -11.68 -6.88 4.33
N PHE A 116 -10.82 -7.18 3.34
CA PHE A 116 -9.45 -6.69 3.30
C PHE A 116 -9.41 -5.17 3.09
N GLU A 117 -10.15 -4.63 2.11
CA GLU A 117 -10.22 -3.18 1.90
C GLU A 117 -10.70 -2.44 3.14
N ASP A 118 -11.75 -2.95 3.79
CA ASP A 118 -12.26 -2.40 5.03
C ASP A 118 -11.23 -2.48 6.17
N SER A 119 -10.44 -3.56 6.23
CA SER A 119 -9.32 -3.69 7.17
C SER A 119 -8.23 -2.66 6.91
N MET A 120 -7.86 -2.44 5.65
CA MET A 120 -6.90 -1.42 5.23
C MET A 120 -7.38 -0.01 5.57
N HIS A 121 -8.67 0.26 5.37
CA HIS A 121 -9.29 1.53 5.78
C HIS A 121 -9.17 1.74 7.30
N ARG A 122 -9.49 0.71 8.11
CA ARG A 122 -9.34 0.78 9.58
C ARG A 122 -7.88 0.94 9.98
N LEU A 123 -6.95 0.23 9.33
CA LEU A 123 -5.52 0.33 9.58
C LEU A 123 -5.02 1.76 9.36
N ASN A 124 -5.32 2.36 8.22
CA ASN A 124 -4.94 3.74 7.92
C ASN A 124 -5.44 4.72 8.99
N ARG A 125 -6.69 4.56 9.46
CA ARG A 125 -7.22 5.39 10.55
C ARG A 125 -6.50 5.19 11.88
N ARG A 126 -6.12 3.95 12.21
CA ARG A 126 -5.33 3.66 13.42
C ARG A 126 -3.91 4.24 13.33
N ILE A 127 -3.29 4.19 12.15
CA ILE A 127 -1.99 4.82 11.89
C ILE A 127 -2.08 6.34 12.15
N LEU A 128 -3.09 7.00 11.60
CA LEU A 128 -3.34 8.42 11.86
C LEU A 128 -3.49 8.72 13.36
N ALA A 129 -4.26 7.90 14.06
CA ALA A 129 -4.51 8.07 15.49
C ALA A 129 -3.26 7.86 16.35
N ILE A 130 -2.46 6.82 16.08
CA ILE A 130 -1.26 6.52 16.88
C ILE A 130 -0.16 7.56 16.67
N LEU A 131 0.01 8.06 15.43
CA LEU A 131 0.98 9.11 15.14
C LEU A 131 0.61 10.40 15.87
N ALA A 132 -0.66 10.81 15.77
CA ALA A 132 -1.15 11.99 16.48
C ALA A 132 -0.99 11.87 18.01
N ALA A 133 -1.28 10.69 18.58
CA ALA A 133 -1.12 10.45 20.03
C ALA A 133 0.34 10.54 20.50
N ASN A 134 1.32 10.33 19.61
CA ASN A 134 2.75 10.42 19.90
C ASN A 134 3.37 11.75 19.46
N GLY A 135 2.55 12.74 19.05
CA GLY A 135 3.02 14.04 18.59
C GLY A 135 3.81 13.97 17.29
N ILE A 136 3.50 12.98 16.43
CA ILE A 136 4.09 12.82 15.10
C ILE A 136 3.09 13.35 14.07
N GLU A 137 3.49 14.38 13.34
CA GLU A 137 2.63 15.07 12.38
C GLU A 137 2.83 14.49 10.96
N ILE A 138 1.73 14.43 10.21
CA ILE A 138 1.78 14.15 8.77
C ILE A 138 2.07 15.47 8.04
N PRO A 139 3.06 15.49 7.14
CA PRO A 139 3.46 16.69 6.45
C PRO A 139 2.38 17.15 5.47
N PHE A 140 2.10 18.45 5.45
CA PHE A 140 1.31 19.05 4.39
C PHE A 140 2.12 19.07 3.08
N PRO A 141 1.49 18.89 1.91
CA PRO A 141 2.15 19.18 0.65
C PRO A 141 2.49 20.67 0.59
N THR A 142 3.75 21.01 0.84
CA THR A 142 4.22 22.40 0.83
C THR A 142 4.85 22.77 -0.51
N GLN A 143 4.48 23.94 -1.03
CA GLN A 143 5.17 24.58 -2.15
C GLN A 143 5.88 25.84 -1.63
N THR A 144 7.15 26.01 -1.99
CA THR A 144 7.88 27.25 -1.71
C THR A 144 7.40 28.33 -2.68
N LEU A 145 6.69 29.33 -2.18
CA LEU A 145 6.31 30.51 -2.96
C LEU A 145 7.43 31.56 -2.86
N GLU A 146 8.18 31.76 -3.94
CA GLU A 146 9.11 32.88 -4.06
C GLU A 146 8.35 34.15 -4.47
N LEU A 147 8.14 35.06 -3.52
CA LEU A 147 7.52 36.36 -3.77
C LEU A 147 8.59 37.34 -4.25
N HIS A 148 8.59 37.66 -5.55
CA HIS A 148 9.36 38.77 -6.09
C HIS A 148 8.57 40.08 -5.89
N SER A 149 9.03 40.95 -5.00
CA SER A 149 8.53 42.32 -4.93
C SER A 149 8.95 43.07 -6.19
N THR A 150 8.03 43.32 -7.11
CA THR A 150 8.24 44.29 -8.19
C THR A 150 8.16 45.69 -7.60
N ASP A 151 9.29 46.21 -7.13
CA ASP A 151 9.42 47.62 -6.78
C ASP A 151 9.23 48.44 -8.06
N SER A 152 7.99 48.88 -8.26
CA SER A 152 7.60 49.82 -9.31
C SER A 152 7.98 51.21 -8.82
N THR A 153 9.18 51.66 -9.16
CA THR A 153 9.60 53.05 -8.95
C THR A 153 9.38 53.81 -10.28
N PRO A 154 8.76 55.00 -10.27
CA PRO A 154 8.07 55.63 -11.40
C PRO A 154 8.95 56.06 -12.58
#